data_AF-A0A1C5VJ20-F1
#
_entry.id   AF-A0A1C5VJ20-F1
#
_cell.length_a   1.000
_cell.length_b   1.000
_cell.length_c   1.000
_cell.angle_alpha   90.00
_cell.angle_beta   90.00
_cell.angle_gamma   90.00
#
_symmetry.space_group_name_H-M   'P 1'
#
loop_
_entity.id
_entity.type
_entity.pdbx_description
1 polymer ?
#
loop_
_entity_poly.entity_id
_entity_poly.type
_entity_poly.pdbx_seq_one_letter_code
_entity_poly.pdbx_strand_id
1 'polypeptide(L)'
;MRKYLNSKEMNDILFTFHLLEHNSKVVNEWQNFDNLTTKEAGHLRKAITWTEKFLESVLTRLEPKEMEKVNKRTIKAMKDPVRILDKWMHDRIFGSYDTEYEIVKVERPQFEKLSLACVQAHCQDCKNSFNDCDIYDIFADNLVPRAELKHNCPYAFDSEKTIKECEEKAKAKLEAKGKVSKRKAKKNKNKFDEEDEIIEYNFTPKTNK
;
A
#
# COMPACT_ATOMS: atom_id res chain seq x y z
N MET A 1 0.10 46.87 -14.91
CA MET A 1 -0.57 45.83 -14.10
C MET A 1 0.22 44.53 -14.21
N ARG A 2 0.14 43.65 -13.19
CA ARG A 2 0.80 42.34 -13.21
C ARG A 2 0.23 41.48 -14.35
N LYS A 3 1.09 40.74 -15.04
CA LYS A 3 0.76 39.86 -16.18
C LYS A 3 0.65 38.37 -15.80
N TYR A 4 0.73 38.08 -14.50
CA TYR A 4 0.64 36.75 -13.92
C TYR A 4 -0.31 36.76 -12.72
N LEU A 5 -0.76 35.58 -12.33
CA LEU A 5 -1.61 35.37 -11.15
C LEU A 5 -0.83 34.59 -10.10
N ASN A 6 -0.96 35.01 -8.84
CA ASN A 6 -0.49 34.18 -7.73
C ASN A 6 -1.45 32.99 -7.50
N SER A 7 -1.07 32.04 -6.63
CA SER A 7 -1.88 30.84 -6.40
C SER A 7 -3.28 31.14 -5.84
N LYS A 8 -3.43 32.21 -5.04
CA LYS A 8 -4.72 32.60 -4.46
C LYS A 8 -5.62 33.22 -5.54
N GLU A 9 -5.09 34.19 -6.28
CA GLU A 9 -5.77 34.84 -7.41
C GLU A 9 -6.19 33.84 -8.48
N MET A 10 -5.38 32.79 -8.71
CA MET A 10 -5.72 31.68 -9.60
C MET A 10 -6.93 30.89 -9.09
N ASN A 11 -6.98 30.60 -7.78
CA ASN A 11 -8.13 29.91 -7.18
C ASN A 11 -9.39 30.78 -7.22
N ASP A 12 -9.26 32.08 -6.96
CA ASP A 12 -10.37 33.03 -7.01
C ASP A 12 -10.95 33.12 -8.43
N ILE A 13 -10.11 33.11 -9.48
CA ILE A 13 -10.55 33.07 -10.88
C ILE A 13 -11.26 31.76 -11.22
N LEU A 14 -10.75 30.62 -10.75
CA LEU A 14 -11.40 29.32 -10.95
C LEU A 14 -12.78 29.29 -10.28
N PHE A 15 -12.91 29.84 -9.08
CA PHE A 15 -14.19 29.97 -8.40
C PHE A 15 -15.14 30.89 -9.18
N THR A 16 -14.63 31.99 -9.72
CA THR A 16 -15.41 32.93 -10.55
C THR A 16 -15.95 32.26 -11.82
N PHE A 17 -15.13 31.43 -12.48
CA PHE A 17 -15.58 30.59 -13.60
C PHE A 17 -16.69 29.62 -13.20
N HIS A 18 -16.53 28.95 -12.06
CA HIS A 18 -17.55 28.04 -11.55
C HIS A 18 -18.86 28.77 -11.22
N LEU A 19 -18.78 29.94 -10.58
CA LEU A 19 -19.93 30.77 -10.26
C LEU A 19 -20.69 31.20 -11.53
N LEU A 20 -19.97 31.56 -12.59
CA LEU A 20 -20.56 31.92 -13.88
C LEU A 20 -21.38 30.76 -14.48
N GLU A 21 -20.80 29.56 -14.50
CA GLU A 21 -21.47 28.36 -15.01
C GLU A 21 -22.67 27.98 -14.13
N HIS A 22 -22.51 28.03 -12.81
CA HIS A 22 -23.57 27.73 -11.86
C HIS A 22 -24.73 28.72 -11.97
N ASN A 23 -24.46 30.02 -12.03
CA ASN A 23 -25.49 31.04 -12.20
C ASN A 23 -26.25 30.86 -13.52
N SER A 24 -25.55 30.47 -14.59
CA SER A 24 -26.20 30.15 -15.87
C SER A 24 -27.14 28.96 -15.74
N LYS A 25 -26.73 27.89 -15.05
CA LYS A 25 -27.60 26.73 -14.75
C LYS A 25 -28.80 27.12 -13.90
N VAL A 26 -28.60 27.87 -12.82
CA VAL A 26 -29.67 28.36 -11.94
C VAL A 26 -30.69 29.16 -12.74
N VAL A 27 -30.26 30.12 -13.55
CA VAL A 27 -31.19 30.91 -14.38
C VAL A 27 -31.97 30.01 -15.33
N ASN A 28 -31.32 29.05 -16.00
CA ASN A 28 -31.98 28.18 -16.96
C ASN A 28 -32.95 27.19 -16.27
N GLU A 29 -32.53 26.55 -15.19
CA GLU A 29 -33.31 25.52 -14.50
C GLU A 29 -34.42 26.15 -13.66
N TRP A 30 -34.12 27.14 -12.82
CA TRP A 30 -35.09 27.68 -11.87
C TRP A 30 -36.14 28.54 -12.54
N GLN A 31 -35.82 29.16 -13.68
CA GLN A 31 -36.81 29.85 -14.49
C GLN A 31 -37.81 28.88 -15.13
N ASN A 32 -37.39 27.66 -15.47
CA ASN A 32 -38.30 26.64 -16.02
C ASN A 32 -39.30 26.13 -14.97
N PHE A 33 -38.94 26.21 -13.68
CA PHE A 33 -39.78 25.78 -12.56
C PHE A 33 -40.53 26.93 -11.87
N ASP A 34 -40.52 28.14 -12.44
CA ASP A 34 -41.14 29.36 -11.89
C ASP A 34 -40.64 29.72 -10.46
N ASN A 35 -39.41 29.32 -10.13
CA ASN A 35 -38.77 29.58 -8.83
C ASN A 35 -38.05 30.94 -8.79
N LEU A 36 -38.05 31.69 -9.89
CA LEU A 36 -37.41 33.01 -10.02
C LEU A 36 -38.38 33.99 -10.64
N THR A 37 -38.51 35.17 -10.04
CA THR A 37 -39.22 36.27 -10.69
C THR A 37 -38.42 36.78 -11.90
N THR A 38 -39.12 37.40 -12.85
CA THR A 38 -38.48 37.96 -14.06
C THR A 38 -37.42 39.01 -13.72
N LYS A 39 -37.59 39.73 -12.61
CA LYS A 39 -36.62 40.72 -12.11
C LYS A 39 -35.37 40.04 -11.54
N GLU A 40 -35.54 39.02 -10.71
CA GLU A 40 -34.42 38.25 -10.12
C GLU A 40 -33.59 37.54 -11.19
N ALA A 41 -34.25 36.89 -12.16
CA ALA A 41 -33.59 36.31 -13.32
C ALA A 41 -32.83 37.39 -14.13
N GLY A 42 -33.42 38.59 -14.27
CA GLY A 42 -32.76 39.73 -14.89
C GLY A 42 -31.50 40.20 -14.15
N HIS A 43 -31.50 40.19 -12.83
CA HIS A 43 -30.33 40.51 -12.01
C HIS A 43 -29.22 39.47 -12.17
N LEU A 44 -29.56 38.18 -12.14
CA LEU A 44 -28.59 37.09 -12.34
C LEU A 44 -27.97 37.11 -13.73
N ARG A 45 -28.76 37.34 -14.79
CA ARG A 45 -28.23 37.49 -16.16
C ARG A 45 -27.27 38.66 -16.30
N LYS A 46 -27.56 39.79 -15.67
CA LYS A 46 -26.62 40.93 -15.64
C LYS A 46 -25.33 40.53 -14.94
N ALA A 47 -25.40 39.84 -13.81
CA ALA A 47 -24.22 39.36 -13.10
C ALA A 47 -23.36 38.43 -13.97
N ILE A 48 -23.98 37.51 -14.70
CA ILE A 48 -23.31 36.63 -15.69
C ILE A 48 -22.54 37.47 -16.71
N THR A 49 -23.21 38.39 -17.40
CA THR A 49 -22.57 39.22 -18.44
C THR A 49 -21.42 40.07 -17.92
N TRP A 50 -21.56 40.66 -16.72
CA TRP A 50 -20.47 41.46 -16.13
C TRP A 50 -19.30 40.59 -15.67
N THR A 51 -19.57 39.37 -15.20
CA THR A 51 -18.55 38.40 -14.80
C THR A 51 -17.78 37.88 -16.01
N GLU A 52 -18.45 37.62 -17.13
CA GLU A 52 -17.81 37.27 -18.41
C GLU A 52 -16.84 38.36 -18.87
N LYS A 53 -17.32 39.62 -18.93
CA LYS A 53 -16.47 40.76 -19.30
C LYS A 53 -15.26 40.92 -18.39
N PHE A 54 -15.44 40.69 -17.09
CA PHE A 54 -14.33 40.69 -16.14
C PHE A 54 -13.32 39.58 -16.44
N LEU A 55 -13.77 38.34 -16.64
CA LEU A 55 -12.90 37.20 -16.96
C LEU A 55 -12.16 37.42 -18.28
N GLU A 56 -12.85 37.87 -19.33
CA GLU A 56 -12.24 38.21 -20.62
C GLU A 56 -11.15 39.28 -20.46
N SER A 57 -11.43 40.35 -19.71
CA SER A 57 -10.45 41.42 -19.45
C SER A 57 -9.23 40.90 -18.68
N VAL A 58 -9.42 40.00 -17.73
CA VAL A 58 -8.32 39.40 -16.96
C VAL A 58 -7.49 38.46 -17.84
N LEU A 59 -8.13 37.57 -18.60
CA LEU A 59 -7.46 36.57 -19.43
C LEU A 59 -6.67 37.21 -20.58
N THR A 60 -7.24 38.20 -21.25
CA THR A 60 -6.57 38.93 -22.35
C THR A 60 -5.31 39.66 -21.90
N ARG A 61 -5.20 40.00 -20.62
CA ARG A 61 -4.01 40.64 -20.03
C ARG A 61 -2.90 39.65 -19.67
N LEU A 62 -3.21 38.38 -19.44
CA LEU A 62 -2.24 37.38 -18.99
C LEU A 62 -1.26 37.00 -20.10
N GLU A 63 -0.05 36.64 -19.70
CA GLU A 63 0.90 36.04 -20.64
C GLU A 63 0.41 34.65 -21.11
N PRO A 64 0.76 34.24 -22.35
CA PRO A 64 0.27 32.98 -22.94
C PRO A 64 0.54 31.75 -22.06
N LYS A 65 1.68 31.73 -21.37
CA LYS A 65 2.06 30.65 -20.44
C LYS A 65 1.15 30.56 -19.21
N GLU A 66 0.72 31.71 -18.67
CA GLU A 66 -0.18 31.75 -17.52
C GLU A 66 -1.61 31.43 -17.94
N MET A 67 -2.03 31.89 -19.12
CA MET A 67 -3.32 31.53 -19.72
C MET A 67 -3.44 30.01 -19.94
N GLU A 68 -2.38 29.35 -20.40
CA GLU A 68 -2.37 27.89 -20.56
C GLU A 68 -2.54 27.15 -19.22
N LYS A 69 -1.97 27.68 -18.13
CA LYS A 69 -2.16 27.13 -16.78
C LYS A 69 -3.61 27.28 -16.31
N VAL A 70 -4.23 28.44 -16.55
CA VAL A 70 -5.66 28.67 -16.27
C VAL A 70 -6.50 27.65 -17.04
N ASN A 71 -6.29 27.54 -18.35
CA ASN A 71 -7.03 26.63 -19.24
C ASN A 71 -6.90 25.16 -18.82
N LYS A 72 -5.69 24.72 -18.44
CA LYS A 72 -5.48 23.35 -17.92
C LYS A 72 -6.26 23.10 -16.64
N ARG A 73 -6.36 24.11 -15.76
CA ARG A 73 -7.11 23.99 -14.50
C ARG A 73 -8.62 24.08 -14.70
N THR A 74 -9.12 24.91 -15.61
CA THR A 74 -10.55 24.97 -15.95
C THR A 74 -11.02 23.69 -16.64
N ILE A 75 -10.25 23.12 -17.57
CA ILE A 75 -10.56 21.82 -18.20
C ILE A 75 -10.61 20.69 -17.15
N LYS A 76 -9.68 20.70 -16.19
CA LYS A 76 -9.70 19.74 -15.07
C LYS A 76 -10.91 19.97 -14.17
N ALA A 77 -11.24 21.22 -13.86
CA ALA A 77 -12.42 21.58 -13.07
C ALA A 77 -13.75 21.26 -13.79
N MET A 78 -13.77 21.16 -15.13
CA MET A 78 -14.93 20.65 -15.86
C MET A 78 -15.12 19.13 -15.68
N LYS A 79 -14.02 18.37 -15.52
CA LYS A 79 -14.08 16.93 -15.27
C LYS A 79 -14.46 16.63 -13.82
N ASP A 80 -13.82 17.32 -12.87
CA ASP A 80 -14.13 17.25 -11.46
C ASP A 80 -14.72 18.60 -11.02
N PRO A 81 -16.06 18.76 -11.07
CA PRO A 81 -16.70 20.03 -10.77
C PRO A 81 -16.36 20.46 -9.34
N VAL A 82 -15.97 21.74 -9.19
CA VAL A 82 -15.88 22.37 -7.87
C VAL A 82 -17.24 22.24 -7.21
N ARG A 83 -17.32 21.53 -6.08
CA ARG A 83 -18.55 21.39 -5.30
C ARG A 83 -18.45 22.28 -4.08
N ILE A 84 -19.40 23.21 -3.95
CA ILE A 84 -19.56 23.97 -2.71
C ILE A 84 -20.31 23.07 -1.74
N LEU A 85 -19.64 22.68 -0.67
CA LEU A 85 -20.22 21.90 0.41
C LEU A 85 -20.28 22.79 1.63
N ASP A 86 -21.43 22.84 2.29
CA ASP A 86 -21.55 23.47 3.59
C ASP A 86 -20.66 22.71 4.59
N LYS A 87 -20.03 23.40 5.54
CA LYS A 87 -19.17 22.81 6.55
C LYS A 87 -19.91 21.74 7.36
N TRP A 88 -21.18 21.97 7.70
CA TRP A 88 -21.98 20.95 8.39
C TRP A 88 -22.17 19.69 7.53
N MET A 89 -22.42 19.86 6.23
CA MET A 89 -22.60 18.75 5.29
C MET A 89 -21.27 18.05 4.98
N HIS A 90 -20.19 18.83 4.91
CA HIS A 90 -18.83 18.33 4.84
C HIS A 90 -18.52 17.49 6.07
N ASP A 91 -18.74 17.99 7.28
CA ASP A 91 -18.46 17.26 8.52
C ASP A 91 -19.42 16.08 8.71
N ARG A 92 -20.61 16.10 8.09
CA ARG A 92 -21.51 14.94 8.09
C ARG A 92 -21.08 13.85 7.09
N ILE A 93 -20.59 14.23 5.91
CA ILE A 93 -20.17 13.32 4.85
C ILE A 93 -18.73 12.84 5.09
N PHE A 94 -17.86 13.71 5.60
CA PHE A 94 -16.42 13.57 5.79
C PHE A 94 -15.99 13.60 7.26
N GLY A 95 -16.81 14.01 8.22
CA GLY A 95 -16.45 13.86 9.64
C GLY A 95 -16.50 12.41 10.12
N SER A 96 -17.16 11.51 9.38
CA SER A 96 -16.93 10.05 9.48
C SER A 96 -15.65 9.59 8.78
N TYR A 97 -15.07 10.42 7.91
CA TYR A 97 -13.77 10.16 7.27
C TYR A 97 -12.59 10.65 8.13
N ASP A 98 -12.79 11.50 9.13
CA ASP A 98 -11.73 11.82 10.09
C ASP A 98 -11.43 10.62 11.02
N THR A 99 -12.40 9.73 11.26
CA THR A 99 -12.12 8.37 11.79
C THR A 99 -11.40 7.48 10.77
N GLU A 100 -11.44 7.81 9.49
CA GLU A 100 -10.68 7.15 8.42
C GLU A 100 -9.27 7.75 8.21
N TYR A 101 -8.72 8.55 9.13
CA TYR A 101 -7.26 8.77 9.16
C TYR A 101 -6.47 7.48 9.47
N GLU A 102 -7.16 6.36 9.74
CA GLU A 102 -6.63 4.98 9.61
C GLU A 102 -6.45 4.52 8.14
N ILE A 103 -7.16 5.12 7.18
CA ILE A 103 -7.22 4.66 5.78
C ILE A 103 -6.27 5.49 4.90
N VAL A 104 -5.09 4.93 4.64
CA VAL A 104 -4.19 5.45 3.59
C VAL A 104 -4.72 5.02 2.21
N LYS A 105 -5.22 5.97 1.42
CA LYS A 105 -5.65 5.72 0.04
C LYS A 105 -4.45 5.57 -0.89
N VAL A 106 -4.00 4.34 -1.09
CA VAL A 106 -2.97 3.95 -2.07
C VAL A 106 -3.63 3.20 -3.23
N GLU A 107 -3.27 3.50 -4.47
CA GLU A 107 -3.72 2.69 -5.60
C GLU A 107 -3.24 1.24 -5.43
N ARG A 108 -4.11 0.26 -5.67
CA ARG A 108 -3.79 -1.17 -5.47
C ARG A 108 -2.45 -1.62 -6.10
N PRO A 109 -2.10 -1.23 -7.35
CA PRO A 109 -0.80 -1.59 -7.95
C PRO A 109 0.40 -0.94 -7.26
N GLN A 110 0.21 0.24 -6.65
CA GLN A 110 1.26 0.94 -5.91
C GLN A 110 1.43 0.30 -4.52
N PHE A 111 0.32 -0.07 -3.87
CA PHE A 111 0.32 -0.78 -2.60
C PHE A 111 1.02 -2.15 -2.72
N GLU A 112 0.73 -2.92 -3.77
CA GLU A 112 1.38 -4.22 -4.02
C GLU A 112 2.90 -4.08 -4.21
N LYS A 113 3.36 -3.03 -4.92
CA LYS A 113 4.80 -2.76 -5.06
C LYS A 113 5.45 -2.36 -3.74
N LEU A 114 4.73 -1.57 -2.93
CA LEU A 114 5.23 -1.10 -1.64
C LEU A 114 5.31 -2.24 -0.62
N SER A 115 4.30 -3.10 -0.54
CA SER A 115 4.31 -4.27 0.33
C SER A 115 5.41 -5.26 -0.05
N LEU A 116 5.59 -5.54 -1.35
CA LEU A 116 6.70 -6.36 -1.84
C LEU A 116 8.07 -5.77 -1.51
N ALA A 117 8.25 -4.45 -1.67
CA ALA A 117 9.50 -3.78 -1.30
C ALA A 117 9.78 -3.86 0.20
N CYS A 118 8.76 -3.70 1.06
CA CYS A 118 8.89 -3.85 2.50
C CYS A 118 9.25 -5.30 2.90
N VAL A 119 8.58 -6.30 2.32
CA VAL A 119 8.88 -7.71 2.56
C VAL A 119 10.31 -8.03 2.11
N GLN A 120 10.75 -7.52 0.95
CA GLN A 120 12.10 -7.73 0.47
C GLN A 120 13.16 -7.05 1.36
N ALA A 121 12.89 -5.85 1.88
CA ALA A 121 13.83 -5.14 2.72
C ALA A 121 14.00 -5.76 4.12
N HIS A 122 12.91 -6.26 4.72
CA HIS A 122 12.91 -6.68 6.12
C HIS A 122 12.87 -8.20 6.33
N CYS A 123 12.32 -8.97 5.38
CA CYS A 123 12.12 -10.41 5.54
C CYS A 123 13.13 -11.26 4.75
N GLN A 124 13.86 -10.66 3.80
CA GLN A 124 14.92 -11.34 3.07
C GLN A 124 16.07 -11.73 4.02
N ASP A 125 16.39 -13.02 4.06
CA ASP A 125 17.44 -13.61 4.90
C ASP A 125 17.28 -13.31 6.41
N CYS A 126 16.06 -12.99 6.85
CA CYS A 126 15.79 -12.60 8.23
C CYS A 126 15.99 -13.76 9.21
N LYS A 127 16.65 -13.46 10.34
CA LYS A 127 16.95 -14.39 11.44
C LYS A 127 16.20 -14.06 12.74
N ASN A 128 15.48 -12.95 12.77
CA ASN A 128 14.76 -12.51 13.95
C ASN A 128 13.55 -13.43 14.23
N SER A 129 13.14 -13.49 15.50
CA SER A 129 11.91 -14.15 15.91
C SER A 129 10.70 -13.31 15.51
N PHE A 130 9.57 -13.95 15.24
CA PHE A 130 8.31 -13.24 14.94
C PHE A 130 7.82 -12.36 16.10
N ASN A 131 8.11 -12.74 17.36
CA ASN A 131 7.68 -11.99 18.55
C ASN A 131 8.33 -10.59 18.66
N ASP A 132 9.55 -10.43 18.16
CA ASP A 132 10.33 -9.19 18.30
C ASP A 132 10.31 -8.36 16.99
N CYS A 133 9.33 -8.61 16.12
CA CYS A 133 9.29 -8.07 14.77
C CYS A 133 8.24 -6.94 14.67
N ASP A 134 8.72 -5.71 14.54
CA ASP A 134 7.88 -4.49 14.49
C ASP A 134 6.83 -4.48 13.34
N ILE A 135 7.08 -5.25 12.28
CA ILE A 135 6.22 -5.30 11.09
C ILE A 135 5.33 -6.54 11.03
N TYR A 136 5.48 -7.48 11.99
CA TYR A 136 4.74 -8.74 11.96
C TYR A 136 3.24 -8.51 12.08
N ASP A 137 2.81 -7.73 13.08
CA ASP A 137 1.40 -7.41 13.32
C ASP A 137 0.81 -6.67 12.11
N ILE A 138 1.57 -5.71 11.55
CA ILE A 138 1.17 -4.96 10.36
C ILE A 138 0.93 -5.91 9.17
N PHE A 139 1.79 -6.90 8.95
CA PHE A 139 1.61 -7.86 7.85
C PHE A 139 0.49 -8.87 8.10
N ALA A 140 0.24 -9.23 9.35
CA ALA A 140 -0.86 -10.11 9.74
C ALA A 140 -2.21 -9.41 9.54
N ASP A 141 -2.34 -8.17 10.02
CA ASP A 141 -3.57 -7.36 9.94
C ASP A 141 -3.93 -7.02 8.49
N ASN A 142 -2.92 -6.82 7.64
CA ASN A 142 -3.10 -6.50 6.23
C ASN A 142 -3.12 -7.75 5.31
N LEU A 143 -3.20 -8.96 5.87
CA LEU A 143 -3.30 -10.22 5.13
C LEU A 143 -2.22 -10.39 4.05
N VAL A 144 -0.99 -9.96 4.34
CA VAL A 144 0.14 -10.11 3.42
C VAL A 144 0.42 -11.62 3.22
N PRO A 145 0.69 -12.08 1.98
CA PRO A 145 1.02 -13.48 1.73
C PRO A 145 2.22 -13.97 2.54
N ARG A 146 2.12 -15.19 3.09
CA ARG A 146 3.17 -15.83 3.90
C ARG A 146 4.04 -16.75 3.04
N ALA A 147 5.33 -16.81 3.35
CA ALA A 147 6.29 -17.68 2.67
C ALA A 147 6.42 -19.06 3.34
N GLU A 148 6.26 -19.13 4.67
CA GLU A 148 6.29 -20.37 5.47
C GLU A 148 7.56 -21.23 5.32
N LEU A 149 8.67 -20.65 4.86
CA LEU A 149 9.92 -21.38 4.62
C LEU A 149 10.74 -21.62 5.89
N LYS A 150 10.64 -20.73 6.89
CA LYS A 150 11.46 -20.79 8.09
C LYS A 150 10.61 -20.89 9.35
N HIS A 151 11.16 -21.59 10.36
CA HIS A 151 10.51 -21.77 11.65
C HIS A 151 10.48 -20.50 12.53
N ASN A 152 11.35 -19.52 12.26
CA ASN A 152 11.47 -18.31 13.07
C ASN A 152 10.45 -17.22 12.71
N CYS A 153 10.04 -17.12 11.44
CA CYS A 153 9.07 -16.13 10.98
C CYS A 153 8.34 -16.60 9.70
N PRO A 154 7.00 -16.53 9.64
CA PRO A 154 6.21 -16.94 8.46
C PRO A 154 6.48 -16.12 7.18
N TYR A 155 6.99 -14.90 7.31
CA TYR A 155 7.27 -14.00 6.19
C TYR A 155 8.72 -14.10 5.69
N ALA A 156 9.61 -14.77 6.44
CA ALA A 156 11.03 -14.82 6.10
C ALA A 156 11.29 -15.78 4.93
N PHE A 157 12.11 -15.33 3.98
CA PHE A 157 12.53 -16.11 2.82
C PHE A 157 14.04 -15.99 2.61
N ASP A 158 14.64 -16.98 1.93
CA ASP A 158 16.06 -16.96 1.56
C ASP A 158 16.24 -16.27 0.22
N SER A 159 17.30 -15.46 0.10
CA SER A 159 17.70 -14.90 -1.18
C SER A 159 18.29 -15.96 -2.11
N GLU A 160 18.31 -15.67 -3.41
CA GLU A 160 18.90 -16.59 -4.41
C GLU A 160 20.36 -16.95 -4.10
N LYS A 161 21.09 -16.07 -3.40
CA LYS A 161 22.47 -16.32 -2.98
C LYS A 161 22.53 -17.34 -1.84
N THR A 162 21.72 -17.17 -0.81
CA THR A 162 21.66 -18.09 0.33
C THR A 162 21.11 -19.46 -0.06
N ILE A 163 20.17 -19.53 -1.00
CA ILE A 163 19.68 -20.81 -1.55
C ILE A 163 20.84 -21.58 -2.23
N LYS A 164 21.60 -20.92 -3.11
CA LYS A 164 22.76 -21.53 -3.79
C LYS A 164 23.82 -22.01 -2.80
N GLU A 165 24.14 -21.21 -1.79
CA GLU A 165 25.07 -21.63 -0.74
C GLU A 165 24.57 -22.82 0.08
N CYS A 166 23.27 -22.87 0.37
CA CYS A 166 22.65 -23.99 1.08
C CYS A 166 22.68 -25.27 0.24
N GLU A 167 22.41 -25.19 -1.06
CA GLU A 167 22.52 -26.31 -1.99
C GLU A 167 23.95 -26.83 -2.11
N GLU A 168 24.93 -25.94 -2.21
CA GLU A 168 26.35 -26.30 -2.24
C GLU A 168 26.79 -26.98 -0.92
N LYS A 169 26.39 -26.42 0.23
CA LYS A 169 26.65 -27.03 1.55
C LYS A 169 25.94 -28.37 1.70
N ALA A 170 24.73 -28.54 1.14
CA ALA A 170 24.00 -29.80 1.16
C ALA A 170 24.68 -30.87 0.30
N LYS A 171 25.14 -30.52 -0.91
CA LYS A 171 25.95 -31.41 -1.77
C LYS A 171 27.24 -31.84 -1.08
N ALA A 172 27.96 -30.90 -0.47
CA ALA A 172 29.18 -31.19 0.29
C ALA A 172 28.91 -32.09 1.52
N LYS A 173 27.78 -31.93 2.21
CA LYS A 173 27.38 -32.80 3.34
C LYS A 173 26.99 -34.21 2.89
N LEU A 174 26.35 -34.35 1.73
CA LEU A 174 26.03 -35.66 1.15
C LEU A 174 27.32 -36.42 0.76
N GLU A 175 28.27 -35.72 0.14
CA GLU A 175 29.60 -36.27 -0.17
C GLU A 175 30.38 -36.65 1.10
N ALA A 176 30.25 -35.89 2.18
CA ALA A 176 30.87 -36.18 3.47
C ALA A 176 30.23 -37.38 4.20
N LYS A 177 28.90 -37.55 4.12
CA LYS A 177 28.17 -38.67 4.74
C LYS A 177 28.49 -40.04 4.13
N GLY A 178 29.02 -40.08 2.90
CA GLY A 178 29.53 -41.31 2.28
C GLY A 178 30.82 -41.86 2.93
N LYS A 179 31.51 -41.06 3.76
CA LYS A 179 32.72 -41.50 4.48
C LYS A 179 32.34 -42.05 5.86
N VAL A 180 32.00 -43.34 5.92
CA VAL A 180 31.80 -44.05 7.19
C VAL A 180 33.06 -43.90 8.05
N SER A 181 32.92 -43.44 9.30
CA SER A 181 34.08 -43.28 10.18
C SER A 181 34.79 -44.63 10.37
N LYS A 182 36.13 -44.65 10.32
CA LYS A 182 36.94 -45.87 10.45
C LYS A 182 36.56 -46.70 11.69
N ARG A 183 36.11 -46.03 12.76
CA ARG A 183 35.65 -46.64 14.02
C ARG A 183 34.34 -47.43 13.86
N LYS A 184 33.38 -46.92 13.07
CA LYS A 184 32.09 -47.58 12.81
C LYS A 184 32.24 -48.76 11.86
N ALA A 185 33.12 -48.63 10.87
CA ALA A 185 33.48 -49.73 9.97
C ALA A 185 34.16 -50.90 10.71
N LYS A 186 35.07 -50.61 11.67
CA LYS A 186 35.72 -51.64 12.50
C LYS A 186 34.73 -52.35 13.44
N LYS A 187 33.78 -51.62 14.03
CA LYS A 187 32.76 -52.18 14.92
C LYS A 187 31.74 -53.08 14.20
N ASN A 188 31.43 -52.77 12.93
CA ASN A 188 30.58 -53.65 12.11
C ASN A 188 31.30 -54.92 11.63
N LYS A 189 32.61 -54.87 11.38
CA LYS A 189 33.39 -56.07 11.07
C LYS A 189 33.43 -57.06 12.25
N ASN A 190 33.69 -56.54 13.45
CA ASN A 190 33.78 -57.37 14.66
C ASN A 190 32.43 -57.89 15.18
N LYS A 191 31.29 -57.52 14.59
CA LYS A 191 29.96 -57.93 15.05
C LYS A 191 29.58 -59.35 14.58
N PHE A 192 30.28 -59.89 13.59
CA PHE A 192 29.99 -61.20 13.00
C PHE A 192 31.06 -62.26 13.31
N ASP A 193 32.06 -61.93 14.14
CA ASP A 193 33.13 -62.87 14.52
C ASP A 193 32.85 -63.57 15.88
N GLU A 194 31.71 -63.29 16.54
CA GLU A 194 31.29 -63.92 17.80
C GLU A 194 30.10 -64.86 17.55
N GLU A 195 30.32 -65.96 16.83
CA GLU A 195 29.46 -67.15 16.92
C GLU A 195 30.09 -68.14 17.91
N ASP A 196 29.24 -68.70 18.78
CA ASP A 196 29.45 -69.83 19.69
C ASP A 196 30.11 -69.59 21.06
N GLU A 197 29.43 -68.87 21.97
CA GLU A 197 29.52 -69.17 23.41
C GLU A 197 28.15 -69.62 23.93
N ILE A 198 27.97 -70.95 24.03
CA ILE A 198 26.85 -71.57 24.74
C ILE A 198 27.03 -71.27 26.23
N ILE A 199 26.20 -70.38 26.77
CA ILE A 199 26.21 -70.05 28.20
C ILE A 199 25.41 -71.11 28.96
N GLU A 200 26.10 -72.12 29.51
CA GLU A 200 25.51 -73.05 30.49
C GLU A 200 25.30 -72.33 31.84
N TYR A 201 24.03 -72.19 32.24
CA TYR A 201 23.63 -71.61 33.53
C TYR A 201 23.73 -72.64 34.66
N ASN A 202 24.78 -72.58 35.48
CA ASN A 202 24.88 -73.34 36.73
C ASN A 202 24.15 -72.61 37.88
N PHE A 203 22.88 -72.94 38.09
CA PHE A 203 22.09 -72.44 39.22
C PHE A 203 21.99 -73.51 40.32
N THR A 204 22.71 -73.33 41.43
CA THR A 204 22.51 -74.14 42.66
C THR A 204 21.66 -73.34 43.66
N PRO A 205 20.43 -73.79 44.00
CA PRO A 205 19.59 -73.08 44.97
C PRO A 205 20.12 -73.27 46.39
N LYS A 206 20.22 -72.17 47.14
CA LYS A 206 20.55 -72.20 48.57
C LYS A 206 19.35 -72.71 49.37
N THR A 207 19.53 -73.83 50.04
CA THR A 207 18.60 -74.35 51.06
C THR A 207 18.71 -73.51 52.33
N ASN A 208 17.61 -72.84 52.70
CA ASN A 208 17.48 -72.19 54.00
C ASN A 208 17.19 -73.26 55.06
N LYS A 209 17.94 -73.22 56.17
CA LYS A 209 17.65 -73.94 57.42
C LYS A 209 16.59 -73.20 58.23
#